data_AF-A0A3N5R8Z8-F1
#
_entry.id   AF-A0A3N5R8Z8-F1
#
_cell.length_a   1.000
_cell.length_b   1.000
_cell.length_c   1.000
_cell.angle_alpha   90.00
_cell.angle_beta   90.00
_cell.angle_gamma   90.00
#
_symmetry.space_group_name_H-M   'P 1'
#
loop_
_entity.id
_entity.type
_entity.pdbx_description
1 polymer ?
#
loop_
_entity_poly.entity_id
_entity_poly.type
_entity_poly.pdbx_seq_one_letter_code
_entity_poly.pdbx_strand_id
1 'polypeptide(L)'
;EKDQAEAIRLYEGALVYYKGEYLPEALYETWAAAERERLAVLFLRSADRLSEIYLDQRRYEDTIDLCYRILSADNCWERAYRHIMLAYDALGNRGQVARVYQRCVQVLRDELEVDPAVETVNLFQRLKT
;
A
#
# COMPACT_ATOMS: atom_id res chain seq x y z
N GLU A 1 13.64 11.69 -15.97
CA GLU A 1 14.63 10.67 -15.56
C GLU A 1 15.46 11.07 -14.33
N LYS A 2 16.30 12.12 -14.36
CA LYS A 2 17.11 12.54 -13.18
C LYS A 2 16.28 12.86 -11.92
N ASP A 3 15.14 13.53 -12.10
CA ASP A 3 14.25 13.93 -11.00
C ASP A 3 13.54 12.73 -10.34
N GLN A 4 13.18 11.73 -11.14
CA GLN A 4 12.50 10.52 -10.65
C GLN A 4 13.44 9.60 -9.88
N ALA A 5 14.68 9.44 -10.34
CA ALA A 5 15.69 8.67 -9.61
C ALA A 5 16.04 9.32 -8.26
N GLU A 6 16.10 10.65 -8.23
CA GLU A 6 16.30 11.41 -6.99
C GLU A 6 15.11 11.26 -6.04
N ALA A 7 13.88 11.36 -6.56
CA ALA A 7 12.67 11.14 -5.76
C ALA A 7 12.63 9.73 -5.15
N ILE A 8 12.95 8.69 -5.92
CA ILE A 8 13.03 7.31 -5.42
C ILE A 8 14.03 7.22 -4.26
N ARG A 9 15.24 7.75 -4.44
CA ARG A 9 16.28 7.72 -3.41
C ARG A 9 15.83 8.42 -2.12
N LEU A 10 15.17 9.57 -2.25
CA LEU A 10 14.66 10.32 -1.10
C LEU A 10 13.52 9.57 -0.40
N TYR A 11 12.60 8.95 -1.16
CA TYR A 11 11.54 8.12 -0.59
C TYR A 11 12.07 6.86 0.08
N GLU A 12 12.90 6.07 -0.61
CA GLU A 12 13.56 4.89 -0.06
C GLU A 12 14.31 5.24 1.25
N GLY A 13 15.09 6.33 1.22
CA GLY A 13 15.81 6.83 2.40
C GLY A 13 14.88 7.21 3.56
N ALA A 14 13.78 7.90 3.30
CA ALA A 14 12.80 8.25 4.33
C ALA A 14 12.12 7.01 4.93
N LEU A 15 11.75 6.04 4.09
CA LEU A 15 11.03 4.83 4.49
C LEU A 15 11.88 3.83 5.29
N VAL A 16 13.22 3.98 5.30
CA VAL A 16 14.12 3.21 6.17
C VAL A 16 13.94 3.60 7.65
N TYR A 17 13.57 4.85 7.94
CA TYR A 17 13.38 5.33 9.31
C TYR A 17 12.05 4.89 9.92
N TYR A 18 11.04 4.62 9.07
CA TYR A 18 9.75 4.13 9.53
C TYR A 18 9.74 2.59 9.63
N LYS A 19 9.87 2.08 10.85
CA LYS A 19 9.96 0.65 11.15
C LYS A 19 8.64 0.02 11.62
N GLY A 20 7.56 0.80 11.64
CA GLY A 20 6.29 0.44 12.24
C GLY A 20 5.78 1.55 13.14
N GLU A 21 4.82 1.22 13.99
CA GLU A 21 4.18 2.17 14.89
C GLU A 21 5.20 2.88 15.80
N TYR A 22 5.06 4.20 15.98
CA TYR A 22 5.96 5.00 16.80
C TYR A 22 5.68 4.81 18.29
N LEU A 23 6.68 4.33 19.06
CA LEU A 23 6.55 4.02 20.50
C LEU A 23 5.34 3.09 20.79
N PRO A 24 5.37 1.83 20.30
CA PRO A 24 4.29 0.88 20.54
C PRO A 24 4.14 0.55 22.04
N GLU A 25 5.20 0.70 22.84
CA GLU A 25 5.14 0.47 24.30
C GLU A 25 4.35 1.57 25.04
N ALA A 26 4.13 2.72 24.42
CA ALA A 26 3.46 3.90 24.99
C ALA A 26 2.07 4.15 24.37
N LEU A 27 1.35 3.08 24.03
CA LEU A 27 0.07 3.15 23.29
C LEU A 27 -1.04 3.93 24.02
N TYR A 28 -1.01 3.96 25.36
CA TYR A 28 -1.99 4.68 26.19
C TYR A 28 -1.56 6.12 26.52
N GLU A 29 -0.38 6.54 26.08
CA GLU A 29 0.16 7.86 26.35
C GLU A 29 -0.31 8.87 25.30
N THR A 30 -1.19 9.78 25.72
CA THR A 30 -1.85 10.73 24.81
C THR A 30 -0.88 11.74 24.17
N TRP A 31 0.25 12.03 24.82
CA TRP A 31 1.27 12.95 24.28
C TRP A 31 1.94 12.41 23.02
N ALA A 32 2.01 11.08 22.86
CA ALA A 32 2.62 10.43 21.69
C ALA A 32 1.63 10.21 20.54
N ALA A 33 0.32 10.29 20.81
CA ALA A 33 -0.73 9.95 19.84
C ALA A 33 -0.67 10.81 18.57
N ALA A 34 -0.52 12.13 18.71
CA ALA A 34 -0.46 13.04 17.57
C ALA A 34 0.77 12.79 16.68
N GLU A 35 1.91 12.47 17.29
CA GLU A 35 3.15 12.18 16.54
C GLU A 35 3.09 10.83 15.83
N ARG A 36 2.50 9.82 16.49
CA ARG A 36 2.24 8.50 15.91
C ARG A 36 1.36 8.59 14.67
N GLU A 37 0.26 9.34 14.76
CA GLU A 37 -0.63 9.60 13.63
C GLU A 37 0.10 10.35 12.51
N ARG A 38 0.83 11.42 12.86
CA ARG A 38 1.61 12.21 11.89
C ARG A 38 2.61 11.34 11.11
N LEU A 39 3.36 10.49 11.81
CA LEU A 39 4.36 9.60 11.20
C LEU A 39 3.71 8.51 10.34
N ALA A 40 2.60 7.92 10.79
CA ALA A 40 1.84 6.96 9.99
C ALA A 40 1.33 7.58 8.69
N VAL A 41 0.76 8.78 8.74
CA VAL A 41 0.28 9.51 7.55
C VAL A 41 1.43 9.82 6.59
N LEU A 42 2.58 10.26 7.09
CA LEU A 42 3.76 10.53 6.26
C LEU A 42 4.29 9.26 5.59
N PHE A 43 4.35 8.16 6.33
CA PHE A 43 4.70 6.86 5.79
C PHE A 43 3.73 6.43 4.68
N LEU A 44 2.42 6.41 4.95
CA LEU A 44 1.40 5.96 4.01
C LEU A 44 1.46 6.74 2.69
N ARG A 45 1.53 8.08 2.76
CA ARG A 45 1.62 8.95 1.57
C ARG A 45 2.90 8.71 0.77
N SER A 46 4.03 8.58 1.45
CA SER A 46 5.33 8.39 0.80
C SER A 46 5.44 7.01 0.17
N ALA A 47 4.98 5.98 0.88
CA ALA A 47 4.96 4.60 0.41
C ALA A 47 3.99 4.41 -0.77
N ASP A 48 2.79 5.00 -0.72
CA ASP A 48 1.82 4.96 -1.83
C ASP A 48 2.44 5.56 -3.10
N ARG A 49 3.07 6.73 -2.98
CA ARG A 49 3.73 7.39 -4.12
C ARG A 49 4.92 6.60 -4.65
N LEU A 50 5.74 6.03 -3.78
CA LEU A 50 6.86 5.19 -4.22
C LEU A 50 6.38 3.90 -4.88
N SER A 51 5.28 3.30 -4.40
CA SER A 51 4.72 2.09 -5.00
C SER A 51 4.20 2.33 -6.43
N GLU A 52 3.63 3.51 -6.69
CA GLU A 52 3.24 3.94 -8.03
C GLU A 52 4.47 4.07 -8.95
N ILE A 53 5.54 4.68 -8.44
CA ILE A 53 6.80 4.83 -9.19
C ILE A 53 7.42 3.45 -9.51
N TYR A 54 7.43 2.53 -8.56
CA TYR A 54 7.92 1.16 -8.78
C TYR A 54 7.10 0.43 -9.84
N LEU A 55 5.77 0.56 -9.79
CA LEU A 55 4.88 -0.07 -10.76
C LEU A 55 5.15 0.45 -12.18
N ASP A 56 5.30 1.77 -12.33
CA ASP A 56 5.66 2.42 -13.61
C ASP A 56 7.02 1.94 -14.14
N GLN A 57 7.96 1.66 -13.24
CA GLN A 57 9.29 1.13 -13.58
C GLN A 57 9.34 -0.40 -13.73
N ARG A 58 8.19 -1.08 -13.65
CA ARG A 58 8.09 -2.55 -13.70
C ARG A 58 8.86 -3.27 -12.58
N ARG A 59 9.09 -2.58 -11.45
CA ARG A 59 9.64 -3.16 -10.22
C ARG A 59 8.49 -3.80 -9.44
N TYR A 60 7.95 -4.89 -9.97
CA TYR A 60 6.69 -5.48 -9.50
C TYR A 60 6.81 -6.09 -8.10
N GLU A 61 7.90 -6.81 -7.84
CA GLU A 61 8.19 -7.39 -6.52
C GLU A 61 8.32 -6.29 -5.46
N ASP A 62 9.08 -5.23 -5.74
CA ASP A 62 9.22 -4.08 -4.84
C ASP A 62 7.89 -3.37 -4.58
N THR A 63 7.02 -3.30 -5.61
CA THR A 63 5.66 -2.74 -5.47
C THR A 63 4.84 -3.59 -4.50
N ILE A 64 4.87 -4.92 -4.65
CA ILE A 64 4.13 -5.86 -3.82
C ILE A 64 4.60 -5.74 -2.36
N ASP A 65 5.90 -5.79 -2.13
CA ASP A 65 6.49 -5.70 -0.78
C ASP A 65 6.13 -4.38 -0.10
N LEU A 66 6.26 -3.26 -0.82
CA LEU A 66 5.93 -1.94 -0.28
C LEU A 66 4.43 -1.80 0.01
N CYS A 67 3.56 -2.27 -0.89
CA CYS A 67 2.13 -2.24 -0.66
C CYS A 67 1.69 -3.12 0.52
N TYR A 68 2.34 -4.26 0.78
CA TYR A 68 2.06 -5.02 2.00
C TYR A 68 2.50 -4.28 3.26
N ARG A 69 3.56 -3.46 3.22
CA ARG A 69 3.90 -2.57 4.34
C ARG A 69 2.84 -1.49 4.54
N ILE A 70 2.28 -0.93 3.47
CA ILE A 70 1.13 0.00 3.54
C ILE A 70 -0.05 -0.69 4.22
N LEU A 71 -0.42 -1.90 3.77
CA LEU A 71 -1.54 -2.66 4.33
C LEU A 71 -1.32 -3.13 5.78
N SER A 72 -0.06 -3.19 6.23
CA SER A 72 0.25 -3.46 7.64
C SER A 72 0.06 -2.23 8.53
N ALA A 73 0.17 -1.02 7.96
CA ALA A 73 -0.09 0.23 8.67
C ALA A 73 -1.57 0.66 8.58
N ASP A 74 -2.21 0.41 7.44
CA ASP A 74 -3.64 0.66 7.20
C ASP A 74 -4.17 -0.41 6.23
N ASN A 75 -4.89 -1.39 6.78
CA ASN A 75 -5.43 -2.52 6.01
C ASN A 75 -6.58 -2.11 5.07
N CYS A 76 -7.16 -0.92 5.24
CA CYS A 76 -8.24 -0.37 4.43
C CYS A 76 -7.71 0.48 3.26
N TRP A 77 -6.39 0.59 3.08
CA TRP A 77 -5.79 1.37 2.00
C TRP A 77 -6.01 0.72 0.62
N GLU A 78 -7.18 0.94 0.04
CA GLU A 78 -7.68 0.24 -1.14
C GLU A 78 -6.76 0.36 -2.37
N ARG A 79 -6.08 1.51 -2.53
CA ARG A 79 -5.12 1.73 -3.62
C ARG A 79 -3.93 0.76 -3.58
N ALA A 80 -3.49 0.33 -2.40
CA ALA A 80 -2.40 -0.64 -2.27
C ALA A 80 -2.82 -2.01 -2.83
N TYR A 81 -4.05 -2.46 -2.59
CA TYR A 81 -4.57 -3.68 -3.22
C TYR A 81 -4.59 -3.57 -4.75
N ARG A 82 -4.97 -2.41 -5.29
CA ARG A 82 -4.96 -2.17 -6.75
C ARG A 82 -3.55 -2.26 -7.33
N HIS A 83 -2.54 -1.66 -6.69
CA HIS A 83 -1.14 -1.78 -7.13
C HIS A 83 -0.63 -3.22 -7.06
N ILE A 84 -0.96 -3.96 -5.99
CA ILE A 84 -0.61 -5.38 -5.87
C ILE A 84 -1.25 -6.21 -6.99
N MET A 85 -2.53 -5.96 -7.31
CA MET A 85 -3.21 -6.65 -8.41
C MET A 85 -2.53 -6.38 -9.76
N LEU A 86 -2.17 -5.12 -10.04
CA LEU A 86 -1.45 -4.76 -11.28
C LEU A 86 -0.08 -5.42 -11.36
N ALA A 87 0.67 -5.47 -10.25
CA ALA A 87 1.98 -6.11 -10.18
C ALA A 87 1.89 -7.62 -10.41
N TYR A 88 0.95 -8.32 -9.74
CA TYR A 88 0.76 -9.76 -9.96
C TYR A 88 0.29 -10.10 -11.37
N ASP A 89 -0.58 -9.28 -11.97
CA ASP A 89 -1.00 -9.48 -13.36
C ASP A 89 0.19 -9.36 -14.33
N ALA A 90 1.05 -8.35 -14.14
CA ALA A 90 2.25 -8.17 -14.95
C ALA A 90 3.26 -9.32 -14.80
N LEU A 91 3.29 -9.97 -13.63
CA LEU A 91 4.06 -11.19 -13.38
C LEU A 91 3.36 -12.47 -13.88
N GLY A 92 2.18 -12.37 -14.49
CA GLY A 92 1.41 -13.51 -15.02
C GLY A 92 0.67 -14.32 -13.95
N ASN A 93 0.56 -13.82 -12.72
CA ASN A 93 -0.01 -14.54 -11.58
C ASN A 93 -1.47 -14.16 -11.31
N ARG A 94 -2.36 -14.56 -12.23
CA ARG A 94 -3.82 -14.32 -12.14
C ARG A 94 -4.46 -14.89 -10.88
N GLY A 95 -3.93 -15.99 -10.35
CA GLY A 95 -4.41 -16.59 -9.09
C GLY A 95 -4.23 -15.65 -7.90
N GLN A 96 -3.10 -14.92 -7.85
CA GLN A 96 -2.86 -13.93 -6.80
C GLN A 96 -3.71 -12.68 -6.99
N VAL A 97 -3.96 -12.23 -8.22
CA VAL A 97 -4.88 -11.11 -8.49
C VAL A 97 -6.25 -11.37 -7.84
N ALA A 98 -6.82 -12.56 -8.05
CA ALA A 98 -8.10 -12.93 -7.45
C ALA A 98 -8.06 -12.99 -5.92
N ARG A 99 -7.00 -13.54 -5.33
CA ARG A 99 -6.84 -13.60 -3.86
C ARG A 99 -6.73 -12.22 -3.23
N VAL A 100 -5.99 -11.32 -3.87
CA VAL A 100 -5.79 -9.94 -3.39
C VAL A 100 -7.11 -9.16 -3.44
N TYR A 101 -7.87 -9.28 -4.54
CA TYR A 101 -9.19 -8.68 -4.63
C TYR A 101 -10.15 -9.21 -3.56
N GLN A 102 -10.21 -10.53 -3.36
CA GLN A 102 -11.06 -11.14 -2.32
C GLN A 102 -10.68 -10.65 -0.91
N ARG A 103 -9.38 -10.51 -0.63
CA ARG A 103 -8.92 -9.96 0.64
C ARG A 103 -9.36 -8.51 0.83
N CYS A 104 -9.25 -7.68 -0.20
CA CYS A 104 -9.72 -6.30 -0.17
C CYS A 104 -11.21 -6.22 0.16
N VAL A 105 -12.04 -7.02 -0.53
CA VAL A 105 -13.49 -7.11 -0.24
C VAL A 105 -13.76 -7.50 1.20
N GLN A 106 -13.06 -8.53 1.71
CA GLN A 106 -13.26 -9.01 3.07
C GLN A 106 -12.90 -7.94 4.10
N VAL A 107 -11.74 -7.31 3.97
CA VAL A 107 -11.27 -6.30 4.92
C VAL A 107 -12.18 -5.08 4.94
N LEU A 108 -12.59 -4.56 3.79
CA LEU A 108 -13.47 -3.38 3.74
C LEU A 108 -14.85 -3.67 4.34
N ARG A 109 -15.35 -4.90 4.18
CA ARG A 109 -16.59 -5.32 4.83
C ARG A 109 -16.45 -5.46 6.34
N ASP A 110 -15.37 -6.07 6.80
CA ASP A 110 -15.16 -6.35 8.24
C ASP A 110 -14.85 -5.07 9.02
N GLU A 111 -14.06 -4.15 8.47
CA GLU A 111 -13.57 -2.96 9.17
C GLU A 111 -14.51 -1.75 9.01
N LEU A 112 -15.16 -1.61 7.84
CA LEU A 112 -15.88 -0.40 7.46
C LEU A 112 -17.34 -0.64 7.05
N GLU A 113 -17.79 -1.90 6.95
CA GLU A 113 -19.12 -2.28 6.45
C GLU A 113 -19.43 -1.72 5.03
N VAL A 114 -18.40 -1.59 4.19
CA VAL A 114 -18.54 -1.10 2.81
C VAL A 114 -18.06 -2.12 1.78
N ASP A 115 -18.59 -2.01 0.57
CA ASP A 115 -18.04 -2.70 -0.60
C ASP A 115 -16.86 -1.91 -1.20
N PRO A 116 -15.96 -2.56 -1.97
CA PRO A 116 -14.86 -1.88 -2.65
C PRO A 116 -15.33 -0.77 -3.60
N ALA A 117 -14.48 0.23 -3.78
CA ALA A 117 -14.69 1.29 -4.75
C ALA A 117 -14.82 0.75 -6.18
N VAL A 118 -15.59 1.46 -7.01
CA VAL A 118 -15.90 1.08 -8.40
C VAL A 118 -14.62 0.89 -9.22
N GLU A 119 -13.59 1.68 -8.96
CA GLU A 119 -12.28 1.60 -9.59
C GLU A 119 -11.60 0.25 -9.33
N THR A 120 -11.72 -0.28 -8.10
CA THR A 120 -11.14 -1.57 -7.71
C THR A 120 -11.89 -2.73 -8.34
N VAL A 121 -13.22 -2.66 -8.34
CA VAL A 121 -14.07 -3.66 -9.00
C VAL A 121 -13.76 -3.71 -10.50
N ASN A 122 -13.75 -2.55 -11.17
CA ASN A 122 -13.46 -2.45 -12.60
C ASN A 122 -12.06 -2.94 -12.95
N LEU A 123 -11.06 -2.61 -12.13
CA LEU A 123 -9.71 -3.12 -12.30
C LEU A 123 -9.70 -4.65 -12.26
N PHE A 124 -10.29 -5.26 -11.23
CA PHE A 124 -10.32 -6.72 -11.11
C PHE A 124 -11.00 -7.39 -12.32
N GLN A 125 -12.13 -6.87 -12.79
CA GLN A 125 -12.81 -7.44 -13.97
C GLN A 125 -11.94 -7.38 -15.22
N ARG A 126 -11.17 -6.30 -15.40
CA ARG A 126 -10.23 -6.16 -16.52
C ARG A 126 -9.09 -7.16 -16.45
N LEU A 127 -8.53 -7.40 -15.27
CA LEU A 127 -7.39 -8.32 -15.08
C LEU A 127 -7.81 -9.80 -15.07
N LYS A 128 -9.08 -10.09 -14.79
CA LYS A 128 -9.63 -11.45 -14.82
C LYS A 128 -9.78 -12.00 -16.25
N THR A 129 -9.94 -11.12 -17.24
CA THR A 129 -10.18 -11.47 -18.65
C THR A 129 -8.87 -11.84 -19.34
#